data_AF-A0A1Y6EGS3-F1
#
_entry.id   AF-A0A1Y6EGS3-F1
#
_cell.length_a   1.000
_cell.length_b   1.000
_cell.length_c   1.000
_cell.angle_alpha   90.00
_cell.angle_beta   90.00
_cell.angle_gamma   90.00
#
_symmetry.space_group_name_H-M   'P 1'
#
loop_
_entity.id
_entity.type
_entity.pdbx_description
1 polymer ?
#
loop_
_entity_poly.entity_id
_entity_poly.type
_entity_poly.pdbx_seq_one_letter_code
_entity_poly.pdbx_strand_id
1 'polypeptide(L)'
;MPVEIQSLLPSITDIGLLACLSIVYGELSRVISDRKARSVTLGFLFGLISLVSSLYHAAGGASLLADNGAIFVGLAAAFLGMLGALTALGFAFLVGVALGTNSPIEPVQLILACAVGTLWHMKIRGLVRSKLLALIVLGALLNAALLPSYIWAPDTASLAPGVALQVSLLVNLAISLLFGAFVERERGMLEAELHLRQMANTDQLTGLHNRRTLIAAFDSRPRKAKGHALLLIDVDNFKSVNDAHGHAAGDEVLRHISRHLQDIVRSGDIVCRIGGEEFAVLLQADSWEEAQAAGERLRSEVERHRVRIAQLALQVTVSIGIAWWRDETTFDRELAAADEALYRAKRGGRNCTRLAVERSTEEQVLQP
;
A
#
# COMPACT_ATOMS: atom_id res chain seq x y z
N MET A 1 1.94 -44.18 -28.22
CA MET A 1 2.56 -43.54 -27.04
C MET A 1 3.19 -42.17 -27.33
N PRO A 2 4.03 -41.92 -28.35
CA PRO A 2 4.66 -40.59 -28.51
C PRO A 2 3.68 -39.46 -28.90
N VAL A 3 2.58 -39.79 -29.59
CA VAL A 3 1.57 -38.81 -30.07
C VAL A 3 0.73 -38.22 -28.92
N GLU A 4 0.45 -38.99 -27.87
CA GLU A 4 -0.37 -38.53 -26.74
C GLU A 4 0.38 -37.51 -25.86
N ILE A 5 1.68 -37.67 -25.65
CA ILE A 5 2.49 -36.72 -24.87
C ILE A 5 2.66 -35.39 -25.61
N GLN A 6 2.86 -35.42 -26.93
CA GLN A 6 2.99 -34.20 -27.73
C GLN A 6 1.71 -33.34 -27.69
N SER A 7 0.54 -33.95 -27.55
CA SER A 7 -0.74 -33.24 -27.46
C SER A 7 -0.92 -32.44 -26.16
N LEU A 8 -0.18 -32.76 -25.09
CA LEU A 8 -0.24 -32.08 -23.79
C LEU A 8 0.74 -30.90 -23.68
N LEU A 9 1.72 -30.82 -24.59
CA LEU A 9 2.80 -29.84 -24.53
C LEU A 9 2.30 -28.38 -24.56
N PRO A 10 1.28 -28.00 -25.36
CA PRO A 10 0.74 -26.63 -25.35
C PRO A 10 0.15 -26.22 -24.00
N SER A 11 -0.60 -27.11 -23.35
CA SER A 11 -1.17 -26.85 -22.03
C SER A 11 -0.11 -26.71 -20.93
N ILE A 12 1.00 -27.45 -21.04
CA ILE A 12 2.15 -27.31 -20.13
C ILE A 12 2.79 -25.92 -20.32
N THR A 13 2.92 -25.47 -21.57
CA THR A 13 3.43 -24.13 -21.90
C THR A 13 2.57 -23.03 -21.27
N ASP A 14 1.24 -23.14 -21.32
CA ASP A 14 0.34 -22.15 -20.69
C ASP A 14 0.54 -22.02 -19.18
N ILE A 15 0.74 -23.15 -18.49
CA ILE A 15 1.05 -23.16 -17.06
C ILE A 15 2.41 -22.47 -16.80
N GLY A 16 3.40 -22.73 -17.65
CA GLY A 16 4.69 -22.04 -17.60
C GLY A 16 4.57 -20.53 -17.81
N LEU A 17 3.80 -20.09 -18.82
CA LEU A 17 3.52 -18.69 -19.08
C LEU A 17 2.78 -18.04 -17.92
N LEU A 18 1.84 -18.76 -17.29
CA LEU A 18 1.13 -18.30 -16.10
C LEU A 18 2.06 -18.09 -14.91
N ALA A 19 3.04 -18.98 -14.70
CA ALA A 19 4.03 -18.83 -13.65
C ALA A 19 4.89 -17.58 -13.87
N CYS A 20 5.38 -17.36 -15.10
CA CYS A 20 6.10 -16.15 -15.48
C CYS A 20 5.26 -14.89 -15.28
N LEU A 21 4.00 -14.90 -15.72
CA LEU A 21 3.05 -13.80 -15.54
C LEU A 21 2.84 -13.46 -14.07
N SER A 22 2.71 -14.48 -13.23
CA SER A 22 2.49 -14.29 -11.79
C SER A 22 3.69 -13.58 -11.16
N ILE A 23 4.92 -14.00 -11.47
CA ILE A 23 6.14 -13.35 -10.96
C ILE A 23 6.21 -11.89 -11.41
N VAL A 24 6.03 -11.63 -12.72
CA VAL A 24 6.09 -10.27 -13.27
C VAL A 24 4.96 -9.39 -12.73
N TYR A 25 3.76 -9.95 -12.52
CA TYR A 25 2.64 -9.26 -11.91
C TYR A 25 2.97 -8.74 -10.51
N GLY A 26 3.62 -9.57 -9.67
CA GLY A 26 4.05 -9.18 -8.32
C GLY A 26 5.02 -8.01 -8.34
N GLU A 27 6.09 -8.11 -9.13
CA GLU A 27 7.12 -7.06 -9.24
C GLU A 27 6.55 -5.75 -9.79
N LEU A 28 5.81 -5.79 -10.90
CA LEU A 28 5.20 -4.59 -11.47
C LEU A 28 4.15 -3.97 -10.54
N SER A 29 3.47 -4.77 -9.74
CA SER A 29 2.51 -4.26 -8.74
C SER A 29 3.18 -3.47 -7.63
N ARG A 30 4.45 -3.77 -7.33
CA ARG A 30 5.27 -3.06 -6.32
C ARG A 30 5.95 -1.84 -6.89
N VAL A 31 6.47 -1.92 -8.13
CA VAL A 31 7.23 -0.84 -8.77
C VAL A 31 6.33 0.26 -9.33
N ILE A 32 5.18 -0.11 -9.94
CA ILE A 32 4.29 0.86 -10.59
C ILE A 32 3.16 1.24 -9.64
N SER A 33 3.33 2.39 -8.99
CA SER A 33 2.35 2.96 -8.06
C SER A 33 1.08 3.48 -8.75
N ASP A 34 1.22 4.03 -9.98
CA ASP A 34 0.07 4.56 -10.71
C ASP A 34 -0.85 3.43 -11.21
N ARG A 35 -2.13 3.49 -10.81
CA ARG A 35 -3.10 2.45 -11.10
C ARG A 35 -3.36 2.28 -12.60
N LYS A 36 -3.41 3.38 -13.36
CA LYS A 36 -3.71 3.34 -14.81
C LYS A 36 -2.53 2.79 -15.59
N ALA A 37 -1.32 3.29 -15.32
CA ALA A 37 -0.08 2.80 -15.91
C ALA A 37 0.10 1.30 -15.65
N ARG A 38 -0.06 0.87 -14.39
CA ARG A 38 0.02 -0.55 -14.04
C ARG A 38 -1.00 -1.40 -14.80
N SER A 39 -2.24 -0.94 -14.91
CA SER A 39 -3.29 -1.65 -15.65
C SER A 39 -2.96 -1.79 -17.13
N VAL A 40 -2.41 -0.75 -17.75
CA VAL A 40 -2.01 -0.75 -19.17
C VAL A 40 -0.82 -1.68 -19.39
N THR A 41 0.24 -1.57 -18.58
CA THR A 41 1.45 -2.39 -18.68
C THR A 41 1.15 -3.88 -18.48
N LEU A 42 0.38 -4.21 -17.45
CA LEU A 42 -0.01 -5.61 -17.23
C LEU A 42 -0.92 -6.11 -18.35
N GLY A 43 -1.89 -5.30 -18.81
CA GLY A 43 -2.76 -5.71 -19.93
C GLY A 43 -1.98 -6.02 -21.20
N PHE A 44 -0.94 -5.23 -21.54
CA PHE A 44 -0.02 -5.58 -22.63
C PHE A 44 0.63 -6.95 -22.44
N LEU A 45 1.13 -7.25 -21.24
CA LEU A 45 1.76 -8.53 -20.92
C LEU A 45 0.78 -9.71 -21.04
N PHE A 46 -0.46 -9.55 -20.58
CA PHE A 46 -1.51 -10.56 -20.77
C PHE A 46 -1.84 -10.76 -22.25
N GLY A 47 -1.90 -9.69 -23.04
CA GLY A 47 -2.10 -9.78 -24.49
C GLY A 47 -0.94 -10.52 -25.18
N LEU A 48 0.31 -10.27 -24.77
CA LEU A 48 1.48 -10.98 -25.27
C LEU A 48 1.44 -12.46 -24.93
N ILE A 49 1.04 -12.81 -23.71
CA ILE A 49 0.92 -14.21 -23.29
C ILE A 49 -0.21 -14.92 -24.03
N SER A 50 -1.35 -14.25 -24.23
CA SER A 50 -2.42 -14.76 -25.09
C SER A 50 -1.87 -15.12 -26.47
N LEU A 51 -1.12 -14.21 -27.10
CA LEU A 51 -0.54 -14.43 -28.42
C LEU A 51 0.45 -15.59 -28.46
N VAL A 52 1.35 -15.69 -27.47
CA VAL A 52 2.33 -16.80 -27.40
C VAL A 52 1.61 -18.13 -27.21
N SER A 53 0.56 -18.17 -26.39
CA SER A 53 -0.30 -19.35 -26.23
C SER A 53 -0.93 -19.73 -27.57
N SER A 54 -1.59 -18.79 -28.27
CA SER A 54 -2.24 -19.02 -29.57
C SER A 54 -1.25 -19.52 -30.64
N LEU A 55 -0.06 -18.92 -30.74
CA LEU A 55 1.01 -19.35 -31.66
C LEU A 55 1.48 -20.78 -31.38
N TYR A 56 1.64 -21.14 -30.11
CA TYR A 56 2.11 -22.46 -29.73
C TYR A 56 1.07 -23.54 -30.00
N HIS A 57 -0.22 -23.25 -29.77
CA HIS A 57 -1.32 -24.15 -30.11
C HIS A 57 -1.43 -24.34 -31.63
N ALA A 58 -1.28 -23.27 -32.42
CA ALA A 58 -1.27 -23.35 -33.87
C ALA A 58 -0.08 -24.17 -34.43
N ALA A 59 1.11 -24.03 -33.84
CA ALA A 59 2.31 -24.76 -34.27
C ALA A 59 2.32 -26.24 -33.85
N GLY A 60 1.66 -26.59 -32.74
CA GLY A 60 1.64 -27.94 -32.17
C GLY A 60 0.78 -28.96 -32.93
N GLY A 61 0.14 -28.58 -34.03
CA GLY A 61 -0.78 -29.45 -34.78
C GLY A 61 -2.05 -29.83 -34.03
N ALA A 62 -2.25 -29.27 -32.82
CA ALA A 62 -3.54 -29.27 -32.17
C ALA A 62 -4.46 -28.40 -33.03
N SER A 63 -5.59 -28.95 -33.47
CA SER A 63 -6.66 -28.15 -34.07
C SER A 63 -6.88 -26.87 -33.27
N LEU A 64 -7.01 -25.72 -33.95
CA LEU A 64 -7.19 -24.36 -33.41
C LEU A 64 -8.28 -24.17 -32.34
N LEU A 65 -8.94 -25.23 -31.90
CA LEU A 65 -10.04 -25.26 -30.96
C LEU A 65 -9.62 -25.36 -29.49
N ALA A 66 -8.38 -25.75 -29.23
CA ALA A 66 -7.81 -25.85 -27.88
C ALA A 66 -6.96 -24.63 -27.49
N ASP A 67 -7.09 -23.51 -28.22
CA ASP A 67 -6.38 -22.28 -27.87
C ASP A 67 -6.91 -21.72 -26.54
N ASN A 68 -6.04 -21.70 -25.53
CA ASN A 68 -6.35 -21.15 -24.22
C ASN A 68 -6.01 -19.64 -24.14
N GLY A 69 -5.45 -19.02 -25.18
CA GLY A 69 -5.02 -17.62 -25.21
C GLY A 69 -6.10 -16.65 -24.70
N ALA A 70 -7.35 -16.86 -25.11
CA ALA A 70 -8.48 -16.04 -24.68
C ALA A 70 -8.73 -16.04 -23.16
N ILE A 71 -8.30 -17.07 -22.42
CA ILE A 71 -8.41 -17.06 -20.95
C ILE A 71 -7.56 -15.96 -20.33
N PHE A 72 -6.39 -15.67 -20.89
CA PHE A 72 -5.49 -14.63 -20.38
C PHE A 72 -6.12 -13.24 -20.58
N VAL A 73 -6.79 -13.00 -21.70
CA VAL A 73 -7.56 -11.76 -21.92
C VAL A 73 -8.73 -11.65 -20.93
N GLY A 74 -9.45 -12.74 -20.68
CA GLY A 74 -10.51 -12.77 -19.67
C GLY A 74 -10.01 -12.50 -18.25
N LEU A 75 -8.86 -13.08 -17.86
CA LEU A 75 -8.23 -12.83 -16.57
C LEU A 75 -7.71 -11.39 -16.46
N ALA A 76 -7.12 -10.83 -17.53
CA ALA A 76 -6.74 -9.42 -17.59
C ALA A 76 -7.95 -8.53 -17.31
N ALA A 77 -9.08 -8.79 -17.96
CA ALA A 77 -10.31 -8.06 -17.74
C ALA A 77 -10.84 -8.21 -16.30
N ALA A 78 -10.83 -9.42 -15.75
CA ALA A 78 -11.28 -9.71 -14.39
C ALA A 78 -10.45 -9.00 -13.30
N PHE A 79 -9.12 -8.97 -13.46
CA PHE A 79 -8.22 -8.51 -12.40
C PHE A 79 -7.69 -7.09 -12.57
N LEU A 80 -7.57 -6.59 -13.81
CA LEU A 80 -7.02 -5.27 -14.13
C LEU A 80 -8.11 -4.23 -14.42
N GLY A 81 -9.35 -4.66 -14.67
CA GLY A 81 -10.45 -3.78 -15.04
C GLY A 81 -10.38 -3.31 -16.49
N MET A 82 -11.21 -2.33 -16.85
CA MET A 82 -11.48 -2.01 -18.27
C MET A 82 -10.24 -1.55 -19.06
N LEU A 83 -9.33 -0.79 -18.46
CA LEU A 83 -8.11 -0.35 -19.15
C LEU A 83 -7.22 -1.54 -19.52
N GLY A 84 -6.98 -2.45 -18.57
CA GLY A 84 -6.19 -3.66 -18.82
C GLY A 84 -6.91 -4.64 -19.77
N ALA A 85 -8.25 -4.70 -19.71
CA ALA A 85 -9.06 -5.48 -20.64
C ALA A 85 -8.87 -5.01 -22.09
N LEU A 86 -9.00 -3.70 -22.33
CA LEU A 86 -8.87 -3.11 -23.67
C LEU A 86 -7.45 -3.22 -24.20
N THR A 87 -6.43 -3.05 -23.35
CA THR A 87 -5.04 -3.19 -23.80
C THR A 87 -4.67 -4.64 -24.09
N ALA A 88 -5.11 -5.60 -23.28
CA ALA A 88 -4.90 -7.03 -23.53
C ALA A 88 -5.62 -7.48 -24.81
N LEU A 89 -6.91 -7.14 -24.95
CA LEU A 89 -7.71 -7.47 -26.13
C LEU A 89 -7.14 -6.83 -27.40
N GLY A 90 -6.83 -5.53 -27.36
CA GLY A 90 -6.30 -4.80 -28.50
C GLY A 90 -4.96 -5.35 -28.96
N PHE A 91 -4.05 -5.65 -28.02
CA PHE A 91 -2.75 -6.23 -28.36
C PHE A 91 -2.88 -7.65 -28.93
N ALA A 92 -3.63 -8.53 -28.26
CA ALA A 92 -3.85 -9.90 -28.73
C ALA A 92 -4.48 -9.92 -30.13
N PHE A 93 -5.54 -9.12 -30.35
CA PHE A 93 -6.23 -9.05 -31.63
C PHE A 93 -5.36 -8.49 -32.76
N LEU A 94 -4.75 -7.30 -32.57
CA LEU A 94 -3.99 -6.63 -33.63
C LEU A 94 -2.77 -7.45 -34.06
N VAL A 95 -2.04 -8.01 -33.09
CA VAL A 95 -0.84 -8.79 -33.38
C VAL A 95 -1.22 -10.15 -33.95
N GLY A 96 -2.30 -10.77 -33.48
CA GLY A 96 -2.82 -12.02 -34.07
C GLY A 96 -3.24 -11.86 -35.54
N VAL A 97 -3.89 -10.75 -35.89
CA VAL A 97 -4.19 -10.42 -37.30
C VAL A 97 -2.90 -10.25 -38.09
N ALA A 98 -1.92 -9.52 -37.57
CA ALA A 98 -0.67 -9.23 -38.26
C ALA A 98 0.18 -10.48 -38.51
N LEU A 99 0.15 -11.45 -37.60
CA LEU A 99 0.86 -12.73 -37.72
C LEU A 99 0.07 -13.79 -38.49
N GLY A 100 -1.17 -13.50 -38.89
CA GLY A 100 -2.02 -14.45 -39.60
C GLY A 100 -2.44 -15.65 -38.76
N THR A 101 -2.40 -15.54 -37.43
CA THR A 101 -2.75 -16.62 -36.51
C THR A 101 -4.25 -16.78 -36.34
N ASN A 102 -5.02 -15.73 -36.64
CA ASN A 102 -6.43 -15.66 -36.33
C ASN A 102 -7.27 -16.64 -37.16
N SER A 103 -7.83 -17.64 -36.46
CA SER A 103 -9.05 -18.31 -36.90
C SER A 103 -10.21 -17.31 -36.98
N PRO A 104 -11.24 -17.52 -37.83
CA PRO A 104 -12.47 -16.72 -37.80
C PRO A 104 -13.15 -16.70 -36.41
N ILE A 105 -12.88 -17.70 -35.56
CA ILE A 105 -13.49 -17.85 -34.24
C ILE A 105 -12.70 -17.13 -33.14
N GLU A 106 -11.39 -16.97 -33.30
CA GLU A 106 -10.49 -16.47 -32.25
C GLU A 106 -10.85 -15.05 -31.79
N PRO A 107 -11.15 -14.07 -32.68
CA PRO A 107 -11.63 -12.76 -32.26
C PRO A 107 -12.91 -12.82 -31.40
N VAL A 108 -13.81 -13.75 -31.71
CA VAL A 108 -15.07 -13.92 -30.97
C VAL A 108 -14.78 -14.43 -29.56
N GLN A 109 -13.86 -15.39 -29.41
CA GLN A 109 -13.44 -15.90 -28.11
C GLN A 109 -12.77 -14.82 -27.26
N LEU A 110 -11.86 -14.03 -27.84
CA LEU A 110 -11.17 -12.94 -27.15
C LEU A 110 -12.17 -11.91 -26.63
N ILE A 111 -13.15 -11.51 -27.46
CA ILE A 111 -14.20 -10.57 -27.08
C ILE A 111 -15.09 -11.16 -25.98
N LEU A 112 -15.51 -12.42 -26.09
CA LEU A 112 -16.40 -13.05 -25.12
C LEU A 112 -15.72 -13.26 -23.76
N ALA A 113 -14.47 -13.72 -23.76
CA ALA A 113 -13.67 -13.84 -22.54
C ALA A 113 -13.44 -12.48 -21.87
N CYS A 114 -13.13 -11.45 -22.67
CA CYS A 114 -13.02 -10.06 -22.20
C CYS A 114 -14.34 -9.55 -21.58
N ALA A 115 -15.47 -9.82 -22.23
CA ALA A 115 -16.80 -9.45 -21.73
C ALA A 115 -17.12 -10.15 -20.40
N VAL A 116 -16.85 -11.45 -20.28
CA VAL A 116 -17.01 -12.19 -19.03
C VAL A 116 -16.12 -11.63 -17.92
N GLY A 117 -14.84 -11.37 -18.21
CA GLY A 117 -13.91 -10.81 -17.23
C GLY A 117 -14.29 -9.40 -16.80
N THR A 118 -14.77 -8.55 -17.70
CA THR A 118 -15.23 -7.20 -17.34
C THR A 118 -16.51 -7.23 -16.51
N LEU A 119 -17.48 -8.09 -16.87
CA LEU A 119 -18.69 -8.32 -16.06
C LEU A 119 -18.33 -8.86 -14.66
N TRP A 120 -17.33 -9.74 -14.59
CA TRP A 120 -16.79 -10.23 -13.33
C TRP A 120 -16.27 -9.10 -12.45
N HIS A 121 -15.42 -8.26 -13.03
CA HIS A 121 -14.82 -7.12 -12.35
C HIS A 121 -15.86 -6.13 -11.81
N MET A 122 -16.92 -5.88 -12.59
CA MET A 122 -17.91 -4.84 -12.28
C MET A 122 -19.02 -5.31 -11.32
N LYS A 123 -19.54 -6.53 -11.51
CA LYS A 123 -20.78 -6.96 -10.86
C LYS A 123 -20.67 -8.28 -10.12
N ILE A 124 -19.97 -9.28 -10.67
CA ILE A 124 -20.08 -10.66 -10.16
C ILE A 124 -19.16 -10.90 -8.96
N ARG A 125 -17.95 -10.31 -8.93
CA ARG A 125 -16.98 -10.53 -7.85
C ARG A 125 -17.55 -10.23 -6.45
N GLY A 126 -18.42 -9.22 -6.33
CA GLY A 126 -19.03 -8.82 -5.06
C GLY A 126 -20.18 -9.72 -4.59
N LEU A 127 -20.73 -10.58 -5.46
CA LEU A 127 -21.86 -11.45 -5.15
C LEU A 127 -21.42 -12.74 -4.44
N VAL A 128 -20.17 -13.15 -4.59
CA VAL A 128 -19.64 -14.40 -4.04
C VAL A 128 -18.78 -14.10 -2.80
N ARG A 129 -19.25 -14.50 -1.62
CA ARG A 129 -18.54 -14.23 -0.35
C ARG A 129 -17.25 -15.02 -0.18
N SER A 130 -17.21 -16.27 -0.65
CA SER A 130 -16.02 -17.12 -0.53
C SER A 130 -15.05 -16.83 -1.66
N LYS A 131 -13.79 -16.49 -1.30
CA LYS A 131 -12.72 -16.21 -2.28
C LYS A 131 -12.47 -17.40 -3.20
N LEU A 132 -12.39 -18.62 -2.66
CA LEU A 132 -12.17 -19.83 -3.45
C LEU A 132 -13.33 -20.09 -4.41
N LEU A 133 -14.57 -20.00 -3.91
CA LEU A 133 -15.75 -20.18 -4.75
C LEU A 133 -15.82 -19.13 -5.87
N ALA A 134 -15.43 -17.89 -5.57
CA ALA A 134 -15.38 -16.83 -6.56
C ALA A 134 -14.43 -17.19 -7.71
N LEU A 135 -13.22 -17.70 -7.40
CA LEU A 135 -12.28 -18.11 -8.42
C LEU A 135 -12.76 -19.31 -9.24
N ILE A 136 -13.45 -20.28 -8.62
CA ILE A 136 -14.07 -21.41 -9.33
C ILE A 136 -15.15 -20.90 -10.30
N VAL A 137 -16.02 -20.00 -9.86
CA VAL A 137 -17.08 -19.43 -10.70
C VAL A 137 -16.49 -18.62 -11.85
N LEU A 138 -15.45 -17.81 -11.61
CA LEU A 138 -14.75 -17.08 -12.66
C LEU A 138 -14.17 -18.05 -13.71
N GLY A 139 -13.46 -19.08 -13.27
CA GLY A 139 -12.91 -20.09 -14.17
C GLY A 139 -13.99 -20.83 -14.96
N ALA A 140 -15.12 -21.16 -14.35
CA ALA A 140 -16.26 -21.79 -15.02
C ALA A 140 -16.90 -20.86 -16.06
N LEU A 141 -17.07 -19.57 -15.75
CA LEU A 141 -17.63 -18.59 -16.69
C LEU A 141 -16.68 -18.33 -17.87
N LEU A 142 -15.36 -18.24 -17.62
CA LEU A 142 -14.38 -18.12 -18.69
C LEU A 142 -14.36 -19.36 -19.57
N ASN A 143 -14.47 -20.57 -19.00
CA ASN A 143 -14.62 -21.79 -19.79
C ASN A 143 -15.90 -21.80 -20.63
N ALA A 144 -17.03 -21.35 -20.07
CA ALA A 144 -18.28 -21.26 -20.80
C ALA A 144 -18.18 -20.29 -22.01
N ALA A 145 -17.37 -19.22 -21.89
CA ALA A 145 -17.06 -18.33 -23.00
C ALA A 145 -16.26 -19.00 -24.13
N LEU A 146 -15.56 -20.09 -23.85
CA LEU A 146 -14.74 -20.79 -24.85
C LEU A 146 -15.48 -21.99 -25.48
N LEU A 147 -16.56 -22.50 -24.87
CA LEU A 147 -17.34 -23.62 -25.41
C LEU A 147 -17.78 -23.49 -26.89
N PRO A 148 -18.18 -22.31 -27.41
CA PRO A 148 -18.63 -22.19 -28.79
C PRO A 148 -17.59 -22.61 -29.84
N SER A 149 -16.28 -22.52 -29.54
CA SER A 149 -15.26 -22.95 -30.50
C SER A 149 -15.26 -24.46 -30.69
N TYR A 150 -15.42 -25.22 -29.61
CA TYR A 150 -15.46 -26.68 -29.64
C TYR A 150 -16.62 -27.23 -30.48
N ILE A 151 -17.69 -26.45 -30.65
CA ILE A 151 -18.87 -26.84 -31.45
C ILE A 151 -18.62 -26.63 -32.95
N TRP A 152 -17.80 -25.64 -33.34
CA TRP A 152 -17.68 -25.19 -34.73
C TRP A 152 -16.70 -26.02 -35.59
N ALA A 153 -15.83 -26.86 -35.00
CA ALA A 153 -14.93 -27.72 -35.78
C ALA A 153 -14.75 -29.15 -35.18
N PRO A 154 -15.77 -30.02 -35.24
CA PRO A 154 -15.77 -31.33 -34.58
C PRO A 154 -14.72 -32.35 -35.08
N ASP A 155 -14.16 -32.19 -36.28
CA ASP A 155 -13.43 -33.26 -36.99
C ASP A 155 -11.88 -33.22 -36.91
N THR A 156 -11.28 -32.42 -36.02
CA THR A 156 -9.84 -32.06 -36.18
C THR A 156 -8.88 -32.45 -35.04
N ALA A 157 -9.33 -33.16 -34.00
CA ALA A 157 -8.44 -33.59 -32.92
C ALA A 157 -7.87 -35.00 -33.11
N SER A 158 -6.56 -35.17 -32.87
CA SER A 158 -5.86 -36.48 -32.82
C SER A 158 -6.21 -37.30 -31.58
N LEU A 159 -6.85 -36.67 -30.59
CA LEU A 159 -7.54 -37.28 -29.45
C LEU A 159 -9.04 -37.35 -29.75
N ALA A 160 -9.75 -38.32 -29.15
CA ALA A 160 -11.21 -38.29 -29.17
C ALA A 160 -11.70 -36.90 -28.67
N PRO A 161 -12.56 -36.18 -29.41
CA PRO A 161 -12.92 -34.77 -29.13
C PRO A 161 -13.34 -34.49 -27.67
N GLY A 162 -13.93 -35.48 -26.98
CA GLY A 162 -14.28 -35.39 -25.57
C GLY A 162 -13.08 -35.28 -24.61
N VAL A 163 -11.96 -35.96 -24.91
CA VAL A 163 -10.76 -35.93 -24.05
C VAL A 163 -10.05 -34.58 -24.15
N ALA A 164 -9.91 -34.03 -25.36
CA ALA A 164 -9.30 -32.72 -25.56
C ALA A 164 -10.09 -31.60 -24.87
N LEU A 165 -11.43 -31.65 -24.97
CA LEU A 165 -12.31 -30.73 -24.24
C LEU A 165 -12.15 -30.86 -22.73
N GLN A 166 -12.14 -32.08 -22.18
CA GLN A 166 -11.94 -32.30 -20.74
C GLN A 166 -10.60 -31.76 -20.25
N VAL A 167 -9.52 -32.00 -21.01
CA VAL A 167 -8.17 -31.49 -20.67
C VAL A 167 -8.14 -29.97 -20.68
N SER A 168 -8.66 -29.31 -21.73
CA SER A 168 -8.67 -27.84 -21.78
C SER A 168 -9.54 -27.22 -20.67
N LEU A 169 -10.72 -27.78 -20.39
CA LEU A 169 -11.57 -27.29 -19.30
C LEU A 169 -10.85 -27.36 -17.94
N LEU A 170 -10.14 -28.46 -17.67
CA LEU A 170 -9.36 -28.63 -16.45
C LEU A 170 -8.17 -27.67 -16.39
N VAL A 171 -7.43 -27.51 -17.48
CA VAL A 171 -6.28 -26.60 -17.58
C VAL A 171 -6.73 -25.15 -17.39
N ASN A 172 -7.79 -24.73 -18.06
CA ASN A 172 -8.34 -23.36 -17.96
C ASN A 172 -8.88 -23.06 -16.56
N LEU A 173 -9.55 -24.03 -15.93
CA LEU A 173 -9.97 -23.90 -14.54
C LEU A 173 -8.74 -23.78 -13.63
N ALA A 174 -7.72 -24.63 -13.82
CA ALA A 174 -6.47 -24.56 -13.06
C ALA A 174 -5.77 -23.21 -13.24
N ILE A 175 -5.66 -22.69 -14.46
CA ILE A 175 -5.07 -21.37 -14.76
C ILE A 175 -5.81 -20.27 -13.99
N SER A 176 -7.14 -20.26 -14.06
CA SER A 176 -7.97 -19.26 -13.38
C SER A 176 -7.83 -19.34 -11.86
N LEU A 177 -7.81 -20.55 -11.29
CA LEU A 177 -7.65 -20.77 -9.85
C LEU A 177 -6.27 -20.39 -9.36
N LEU A 178 -5.21 -20.86 -10.02
CA LEU A 178 -3.82 -20.61 -9.63
C LEU A 178 -3.50 -19.12 -9.73
N PHE A 179 -3.84 -18.48 -10.85
CA PHE A 179 -3.60 -17.05 -11.02
C PHE A 179 -4.45 -16.22 -10.07
N GLY A 180 -5.73 -16.53 -9.94
CA GLY A 180 -6.61 -15.82 -9.03
C GLY A 180 -6.17 -15.92 -7.57
N ALA A 181 -5.73 -17.11 -7.13
CA ALA A 181 -5.20 -17.33 -5.80
C ALA A 181 -3.88 -16.56 -5.59
N PHE A 182 -3.01 -16.54 -6.60
CA PHE A 182 -1.79 -15.75 -6.59
C PHE A 182 -2.07 -14.24 -6.45
N VAL A 183 -2.98 -13.70 -7.27
CA VAL A 183 -3.35 -12.27 -7.22
C VAL A 183 -3.97 -11.90 -5.87
N GLU A 184 -4.85 -12.73 -5.32
CA GLU A 184 -5.42 -12.52 -3.98
C GLU A 184 -4.35 -12.55 -2.89
N ARG A 185 -3.39 -13.48 -2.99
CA ARG A 185 -2.25 -13.57 -2.05
C ARG A 185 -1.39 -12.31 -2.12
N GLU A 186 -1.01 -11.87 -3.32
CA GLU A 186 -0.14 -10.70 -3.49
C GLU A 186 -0.82 -9.42 -2.99
N ARG A 187 -2.13 -9.25 -3.27
CA ARG A 187 -2.92 -8.14 -2.70
C ARG A 187 -2.96 -8.19 -1.18
N GLY A 188 -3.20 -9.36 -0.60
CA GLY A 188 -3.21 -9.54 0.86
C GLY A 188 -1.85 -9.23 1.50
N MET A 189 -0.74 -9.60 0.85
CA MET A 189 0.60 -9.26 1.34
C MET A 189 0.87 -7.76 1.27
N LEU A 190 0.51 -7.09 0.18
CA LEU A 190 0.64 -5.64 0.05
C LEU A 190 -0.19 -4.89 1.09
N GLU A 191 -1.43 -5.32 1.33
CA GLU A 191 -2.29 -4.74 2.37
C GLU A 191 -1.72 -4.95 3.77
N ALA A 192 -1.22 -6.16 4.07
CA ALA A 192 -0.57 -6.45 5.33
C ALA A 192 0.71 -5.63 5.52
N GLU A 193 1.52 -5.46 4.48
CA GLU A 193 2.72 -4.63 4.51
C GLU A 193 2.37 -3.16 4.78
N LEU A 194 1.36 -2.62 4.11
CA LEU A 194 0.88 -1.26 4.36
C LEU A 194 0.39 -1.09 5.79
N HIS A 195 -0.37 -2.07 6.31
CA HIS A 195 -0.86 -2.06 7.68
C HIS A 195 0.29 -2.13 8.70
N LEU A 196 1.27 -3.01 8.48
CA LEU A 196 2.49 -3.10 9.29
C LEU A 196 3.29 -1.80 9.25
N ARG A 197 3.42 -1.16 8.08
CA ARG A 197 4.08 0.14 7.94
C ARG A 197 3.35 1.25 8.70
N GLN A 198 2.02 1.28 8.67
CA GLN A 198 1.21 2.24 9.42
C GLN A 198 1.35 2.06 10.93
N MET A 199 1.25 0.81 11.42
CA MET A 199 1.50 0.49 12.83
C MET A 199 2.93 0.83 13.25
N ALA A 200 3.89 0.68 12.35
CA ALA A 200 5.28 1.05 12.62
C ALA A 200 5.54 2.58 12.56
N ASN A 201 4.55 3.41 12.20
CA ASN A 201 4.66 4.88 12.10
C ASN A 201 3.82 5.64 13.16
N THR A 202 3.00 4.93 13.92
CA THR A 202 2.09 5.53 14.90
C THR A 202 2.29 4.91 16.27
N ASP A 203 2.02 5.68 17.32
CA ASP A 203 1.96 5.20 18.69
C ASP A 203 0.58 4.56 18.95
N GLN A 204 0.58 3.32 19.44
CA GLN A 204 -0.66 2.54 19.59
C GLN A 204 -1.61 3.09 20.66
N LEU A 205 -1.09 3.81 21.66
CA LEU A 205 -1.91 4.33 22.76
C LEU A 205 -2.65 5.61 22.35
N THR A 206 -1.94 6.50 21.66
CA THR A 206 -2.37 7.87 21.40
C THR A 206 -2.83 8.09 19.96
N GLY A 207 -2.44 7.22 19.02
CA GLY A 207 -2.68 7.40 17.59
C GLY A 207 -1.80 8.48 16.94
N LEU A 208 -0.93 9.15 17.71
CA LEU A 208 0.03 10.11 17.18
C LEU A 208 1.09 9.42 16.33
N HIS A 209 1.83 10.21 15.55
CA HIS A 209 3.04 9.72 14.92
C HIS A 209 4.08 9.29 15.97
N ASN A 210 4.99 8.39 15.61
CA ASN A 210 6.04 7.95 16.51
C ASN A 210 7.38 8.63 16.20
N ARG A 211 8.41 8.32 17.00
CA ARG A 211 9.78 8.84 16.82
C ARG A 211 10.34 8.60 15.42
N ARG A 212 10.03 7.46 14.77
CA ARG A 212 10.51 7.15 13.42
C ARG A 212 9.93 8.14 12.40
N THR A 213 8.63 8.45 12.51
CA THR A 213 7.99 9.42 11.63
C THR A 213 8.50 10.84 11.87
N LEU A 214 8.82 11.21 13.11
CA LEU A 214 9.43 12.50 13.41
C LEU A 214 10.76 12.70 12.67
N ILE A 215 11.65 11.69 12.71
CA ILE A 215 12.96 11.73 12.03
C ILE A 215 12.77 11.86 10.51
N ALA A 216 11.89 11.04 9.93
CA ALA A 216 11.60 11.10 8.50
C ALA A 216 10.98 12.46 8.07
N ALA A 217 10.12 13.05 8.90
CA ALA A 217 9.55 14.37 8.67
C ALA A 217 10.61 15.47 8.76
N PHE A 218 11.53 15.37 9.72
CA PHE A 218 12.67 16.27 9.83
C PHE A 218 13.52 16.22 8.56
N ASP A 219 13.88 15.04 8.06
CA ASP A 219 14.75 14.89 6.88
C ASP A 219 14.07 15.32 5.57
N SER A 220 12.75 15.20 5.48
CA SER A 220 11.96 15.58 4.30
C SER A 220 11.44 17.02 4.32
N ARG A 221 11.77 17.80 5.37
CA ARG A 221 11.32 19.18 5.52
C ARG A 221 11.76 20.06 4.33
N PRO A 222 10.93 21.02 3.89
CA PRO A 222 11.33 21.94 2.83
C PRO A 222 12.46 22.86 3.29
N ARG A 223 13.54 22.89 2.51
CA ARG A 223 14.76 23.66 2.80
C ARG A 223 14.65 25.16 2.49
N LYS A 224 13.55 25.63 1.88
CA LYS A 224 13.44 27.02 1.37
C LYS A 224 12.89 27.98 2.42
N ALA A 225 13.69 29.02 2.72
CA ALA A 225 13.39 30.34 3.30
C ALA A 225 12.61 30.46 4.63
N LYS A 226 11.89 29.44 5.09
CA LYS A 226 11.15 29.46 6.35
C LYS A 226 11.93 28.75 7.46
N GLY A 227 11.90 29.34 8.66
CA GLY A 227 12.45 28.69 9.84
C GLY A 227 11.59 27.48 10.25
N HIS A 228 12.20 26.57 11.00
CA HIS A 228 11.54 25.40 11.56
C HIS A 228 11.78 25.38 13.06
N ALA A 229 10.88 24.74 13.79
CA ALA A 229 11.04 24.51 15.22
C ALA A 229 10.71 23.08 15.61
N LEU A 230 11.50 22.56 16.54
CA LEU A 230 11.27 21.30 17.23
C LEU A 230 10.94 21.61 18.69
N LEU A 231 9.74 21.23 19.10
CA LEU A 231 9.26 21.38 20.46
C LEU A 231 9.29 20.00 21.10
N LEU A 232 10.04 19.83 22.19
CA LEU A 232 9.96 18.67 23.06
C LEU A 232 9.07 18.99 24.25
N ILE A 233 8.11 18.12 24.52
CA ILE A 233 7.04 18.31 25.48
C ILE A 233 7.06 17.12 26.43
N ASP A 234 7.03 17.37 27.73
CA ASP A 234 6.99 16.32 28.73
C ASP A 234 5.93 16.63 29.79
N VAL A 235 5.20 15.58 30.19
CA VAL A 235 4.12 15.68 31.17
C VAL A 235 4.68 15.80 32.57
N ASP A 236 4.40 16.94 33.21
CA ASP A 236 4.92 17.24 34.53
C ASP A 236 4.38 16.26 35.59
N ASN A 237 5.29 15.66 36.35
CA ASN A 237 4.98 14.73 37.45
C ASN A 237 4.10 13.54 37.02
N PHE A 238 4.22 13.05 35.78
CA PHE A 238 3.41 11.95 35.25
C PHE A 238 3.52 10.66 36.08
N LYS A 239 4.72 10.34 36.58
CA LYS A 239 4.91 9.22 37.50
C LYS A 239 4.00 9.32 38.74
N SER A 240 3.84 10.52 39.32
CA SER A 240 2.95 10.72 40.47
C SER A 240 1.48 10.49 40.12
N VAL A 241 1.06 10.80 38.89
CA VAL A 241 -0.29 10.45 38.40
C VAL A 241 -0.47 8.94 38.35
N ASN A 242 0.50 8.21 37.79
CA ASN A 242 0.46 6.74 37.73
C ASN A 242 0.47 6.12 39.13
N ASP A 243 1.31 6.63 40.04
CA ASP A 243 1.43 6.11 41.40
C ASP A 243 0.14 6.36 42.21
N ALA A 244 -0.55 7.48 41.98
CA ALA A 244 -1.77 7.84 42.71
C ALA A 244 -3.06 7.24 42.12
N HIS A 245 -3.13 7.05 40.80
CA HIS A 245 -4.37 6.71 40.09
C HIS A 245 -4.27 5.47 39.19
N GLY A 246 -3.09 4.84 39.13
CA GLY A 246 -2.82 3.67 38.32
C GLY A 246 -2.52 3.99 36.85
N HIS A 247 -1.89 3.04 36.16
CA HIS A 247 -1.47 3.19 34.76
C HIS A 247 -2.62 3.50 33.79
N ALA A 248 -3.81 2.93 34.01
CA ALA A 248 -4.97 3.22 33.17
C ALA A 248 -5.37 4.71 33.20
N ALA A 249 -5.18 5.38 34.34
CA ALA A 249 -5.43 6.82 34.44
C ALA A 249 -4.32 7.62 33.72
N GLY A 250 -3.06 7.19 33.84
CA GLY A 250 -1.96 7.77 33.06
C GLY A 250 -2.19 7.66 31.55
N ASP A 251 -2.66 6.51 31.08
CA ASP A 251 -3.01 6.30 29.67
C ASP A 251 -4.08 7.29 29.18
N GLU A 252 -5.12 7.55 29.99
CA GLU A 252 -6.14 8.55 29.67
C GLU A 252 -5.58 9.98 29.65
N VAL A 253 -4.64 10.31 30.55
CA VAL A 253 -3.92 11.59 30.51
C VAL A 253 -3.15 11.73 29.20
N LEU A 254 -2.43 10.70 28.77
CA LEU A 254 -1.67 10.74 27.52
C LEU A 254 -2.60 10.88 26.30
N ARG A 255 -3.72 10.14 26.25
CA ARG A 255 -4.75 10.28 25.19
C ARG A 255 -5.39 11.66 25.18
N HIS A 256 -5.58 12.27 26.35
CA HIS A 256 -6.14 13.61 26.46
C HIS A 256 -5.18 14.67 25.92
N ILE A 257 -3.93 14.65 26.39
CA ILE A 257 -2.88 15.57 25.91
C ILE A 257 -2.70 15.44 24.40
N SER A 258 -2.66 14.21 23.88
CA SER A 258 -2.49 13.94 22.45
C SER A 258 -3.54 14.63 21.58
N ARG A 259 -4.81 14.59 21.99
CA ARG A 259 -5.91 15.27 21.28
C ARG A 259 -5.73 16.78 21.28
N HIS A 260 -5.41 17.36 22.44
CA HIS A 260 -5.18 18.80 22.54
C HIS A 260 -3.98 19.27 21.72
N LEU A 261 -2.88 18.50 21.70
CA LEU A 261 -1.74 18.83 20.84
C LEU A 261 -2.13 18.85 19.35
N GLN A 262 -2.93 17.88 18.90
CA GLN A 262 -3.39 17.82 17.51
C GLN A 262 -4.33 18.97 17.12
N ASP A 263 -5.23 19.38 18.02
CA ASP A 263 -6.21 20.44 17.73
C ASP A 263 -5.57 21.84 17.61
N ILE A 264 -4.38 22.02 18.19
CA ILE A 264 -3.70 23.31 18.26
C ILE A 264 -2.76 23.54 17.08
N VAL A 265 -2.12 22.48 16.57
CA VAL A 265 -1.14 22.61 15.50
C VAL A 265 -1.80 22.82 14.14
N ARG A 266 -1.08 23.41 13.18
CA ARG A 266 -1.62 23.69 11.84
C ARG A 266 -1.57 22.44 10.98
N SER A 267 -2.38 22.43 9.92
CA SER A 267 -2.28 21.41 8.87
C SER A 267 -0.89 21.43 8.24
N GLY A 268 -0.12 20.36 8.42
CA GLY A 268 1.26 20.22 7.93
C GLY A 268 2.31 20.15 9.03
N ASP A 269 1.97 20.55 10.26
CA ASP A 269 2.80 20.29 11.44
C ASP A 269 2.70 18.82 11.85
N ILE A 270 3.77 18.27 12.44
CA ILE A 270 3.85 16.87 12.83
C ILE A 270 3.87 16.77 14.36
N VAL A 271 2.88 16.07 14.93
CA VAL A 271 2.81 15.77 16.36
C VAL A 271 3.14 14.30 16.57
N CYS A 272 4.12 14.04 17.42
CA CYS A 272 4.60 12.70 17.74
C CYS A 272 4.58 12.41 19.24
N ARG A 273 4.40 11.14 19.59
CA ARG A 273 4.83 10.60 20.88
C ARG A 273 6.17 9.90 20.69
N ILE A 274 7.21 10.35 21.39
CA ILE A 274 8.59 9.87 21.20
C ILE A 274 9.08 8.98 22.35
N GLY A 275 8.39 9.02 23.49
CA GLY A 275 8.70 8.25 24.69
C GLY A 275 7.45 7.93 25.52
N GLY A 276 7.63 7.50 26.76
CA GLY A 276 6.54 7.13 27.66
C GLY A 276 5.60 8.30 27.96
N GLU A 277 6.15 9.42 28.38
CA GLU A 277 5.43 10.67 28.72
C GLU A 277 5.90 11.87 27.90
N GLU A 278 6.63 11.58 26.81
CA GLU A 278 7.31 12.58 25.98
C GLU A 278 6.66 12.68 24.60
N PHE A 279 6.35 13.91 24.23
CA PHE A 279 5.83 14.28 22.93
C PHE A 279 6.79 15.21 22.21
N ALA A 280 6.67 15.28 20.89
CA ALA A 280 7.40 16.21 20.06
C ALA A 280 6.48 16.85 19.03
N VAL A 281 6.71 18.12 18.72
CA VAL A 281 6.06 18.82 17.61
C VAL A 281 7.13 19.40 16.69
N LEU A 282 7.08 19.03 15.41
CA LEU A 282 7.86 19.65 14.35
C LEU A 282 6.95 20.59 13.56
N LEU A 283 7.27 21.87 13.54
CA LEU A 283 6.45 22.91 12.91
C LEU A 283 7.29 23.90 12.10
N GLN A 284 6.63 24.59 11.16
CA GLN A 284 7.23 25.74 10.48
C GLN A 284 6.97 27.02 11.28
N ALA A 285 8.01 27.80 11.52
CA ALA A 285 7.94 29.07 12.23
C ALA A 285 8.92 30.07 11.60
N ASP A 286 8.41 31.22 11.15
CA ASP A 286 9.22 32.21 10.45
C ASP A 286 10.22 32.92 11.38
N SER A 287 10.00 32.85 12.69
CA SER A 287 10.91 33.37 13.73
C SER A 287 10.85 32.54 15.03
N TRP A 288 11.83 32.74 15.91
CA TRP A 288 11.85 32.06 17.22
C TRP A 288 10.70 32.52 18.13
N GLU A 289 10.21 33.76 17.97
CA GLU A 289 9.05 34.29 18.68
C GLU A 289 7.77 33.54 18.28
N GLU A 290 7.60 33.23 16.98
CA GLU A 290 6.45 32.43 16.52
C GLU A 290 6.51 31.01 17.10
N ALA A 291 7.70 30.40 17.10
CA ALA A 291 7.90 29.07 17.71
C ALA A 291 7.58 29.10 19.21
N GLN A 292 8.05 30.12 19.94
CA GLN A 292 7.79 30.29 21.36
C GLN A 292 6.31 30.52 21.64
N ALA A 293 5.63 31.34 20.84
CA ALA A 293 4.19 31.57 20.96
C ALA A 293 3.38 30.29 20.70
N ALA A 294 3.80 29.47 19.73
CA ALA A 294 3.17 28.17 19.47
C ALA A 294 3.34 27.22 20.67
N GLY A 295 4.55 27.12 21.24
CA GLY A 295 4.79 26.34 22.45
C GLY A 295 3.97 26.81 23.64
N GLU A 296 3.90 28.13 23.87
CA GLU A 296 3.15 28.68 25.00
C GLU A 296 1.64 28.46 24.87
N ARG A 297 1.12 28.47 23.63
CA ARG A 297 -0.26 28.12 23.32
C ARG A 297 -0.54 26.64 23.62
N LEU A 298 0.34 25.73 23.20
CA LEU A 298 0.25 24.29 23.51
C LEU A 298 0.23 24.05 25.03
N ARG A 299 1.18 24.64 25.75
CA ARG A 299 1.29 24.54 27.20
C ARG A 299 0.04 25.04 27.92
N SER A 300 -0.41 26.25 27.56
CA SER A 300 -1.58 26.89 28.17
C SER A 300 -2.86 26.09 27.93
N GLU A 301 -3.01 25.48 26.75
CA GLU A 301 -4.21 24.69 26.45
C GLU A 301 -4.28 23.43 27.30
N VAL A 302 -3.16 22.72 27.47
CA VAL A 302 -3.07 21.54 28.33
C VAL A 302 -3.37 21.91 29.79
N GLU A 303 -2.79 23.01 30.30
CA GLU A 303 -3.01 23.47 31.68
C GLU A 303 -4.48 23.80 31.98
N ARG A 304 -5.19 24.37 31.01
CA ARG A 304 -6.60 24.81 31.16
C ARG A 304 -7.57 23.64 31.13
N HIS A 305 -7.22 22.53 30.50
CA HIS A 305 -8.12 21.40 30.32
C HIS A 305 -7.90 20.33 31.38
N ARG A 306 -8.97 20.00 32.11
CA ARG A 306 -8.95 18.91 33.09
C ARG A 306 -9.23 17.58 32.41
N VAL A 307 -8.39 16.59 32.68
CA VAL A 307 -8.59 15.21 32.24
C VAL A 307 -9.70 14.58 33.08
N ARG A 308 -10.83 14.26 32.45
CA ARG A 308 -11.94 13.56 33.11
C ARG A 308 -11.70 12.05 33.03
N ILE A 309 -11.52 11.42 34.18
CA ILE A 309 -11.30 9.97 34.31
C ILE A 309 -12.35 9.43 35.28
N ALA A 310 -13.38 8.76 34.73
CA ALA A 310 -14.57 8.37 35.47
C ALA A 310 -15.21 9.55 36.25
N GLN A 311 -15.10 9.57 37.58
CA GLN A 311 -15.63 10.63 38.45
C GLN A 311 -14.57 11.66 38.87
N LEU A 312 -13.32 11.50 38.44
CA LEU A 312 -12.19 12.37 38.77
C LEU A 312 -11.94 13.40 37.66
N ALA A 313 -11.52 14.59 38.05
CA ALA A 313 -11.03 15.62 37.14
C ALA A 313 -9.61 16.01 37.53
N LEU A 314 -8.62 15.47 36.81
CA LEU A 314 -7.21 15.72 37.07
C LEU A 314 -6.73 16.95 36.29
N GLN A 315 -5.96 17.81 36.96
CA GLN A 315 -5.25 18.88 36.30
C GLN A 315 -3.80 18.44 36.11
N VAL A 316 -3.32 18.53 34.88
CA VAL A 316 -1.94 18.18 34.49
C VAL A 316 -1.33 19.36 33.75
N THR A 317 -0.01 19.47 33.83
CA THR A 317 0.75 20.49 33.12
C THR A 317 1.84 19.83 32.30
N VAL A 318 2.40 20.59 31.37
CA VAL A 318 3.54 20.15 30.56
C VAL A 318 4.63 21.20 30.60
N SER A 319 5.86 20.72 30.51
CA SER A 319 7.03 21.57 30.27
C SER A 319 7.48 21.41 28.82
N ILE A 320 7.90 22.51 28.19
CA ILE A 320 8.23 22.53 26.75
C ILE A 320 9.61 23.14 26.54
N GLY A 321 10.49 22.40 25.86
CA GLY A 321 11.76 22.89 25.32
C GLY A 321 11.65 23.10 23.82
N ILE A 322 12.18 24.21 23.31
CA ILE A 322 12.04 24.60 21.90
C ILE A 322 13.42 24.82 21.28
N ALA A 323 13.73 24.14 20.20
CA ALA A 323 14.82 24.50 19.30
C ALA A 323 14.24 25.13 18.03
N TRP A 324 14.76 26.29 17.62
CA TRP A 324 14.38 26.97 16.39
C TRP A 324 15.62 27.16 15.53
N TRP A 325 15.50 26.88 14.23
CA TRP A 325 16.59 27.04 13.28
C TRP A 325 16.07 27.50 11.92
N ARG A 326 16.94 28.18 11.16
CA ARG A 326 16.69 28.56 9.77
C ARG A 326 17.61 27.83 8.79
N ASP A 327 18.85 27.60 9.19
CA ASP A 327 19.87 26.99 8.34
C ASP A 327 19.81 25.45 8.36
N GLU A 328 20.59 24.82 7.49
CA GLU A 328 20.73 23.37 7.50
C GLU A 328 21.34 22.86 8.81
N THR A 329 20.74 21.81 9.34
CA THR A 329 21.09 21.22 10.62
C THR A 329 20.63 19.77 10.67
N THR A 330 21.09 19.01 11.68
CA THR A 330 20.79 17.60 11.87
C THR A 330 19.74 17.39 12.96
N PHE A 331 19.01 16.29 12.87
CA PHE A 331 17.96 15.97 13.85
C PHE A 331 18.53 15.87 15.26
N ASP A 332 19.67 15.19 15.42
CA ASP A 332 20.30 15.00 16.72
C ASP A 332 20.73 16.32 17.38
N ARG A 333 21.18 17.30 16.59
CA ARG A 333 21.57 18.63 17.11
C ARG A 333 20.36 19.39 17.65
N GLU A 334 19.29 19.46 16.88
CA GLU A 334 18.09 20.20 17.28
C GLU A 334 17.33 19.48 18.40
N LEU A 335 17.35 18.15 18.40
CA LEU A 335 16.82 17.34 19.50
C LEU A 335 17.56 17.63 20.80
N ALA A 336 18.90 17.64 20.77
CA ALA A 336 19.72 17.95 21.94
C ALA A 336 19.48 19.39 22.45
N ALA A 337 19.34 20.35 21.54
CA ALA A 337 19.04 21.75 21.91
C ALA A 337 17.66 21.90 22.57
N ALA A 338 16.64 21.22 22.02
CA ALA A 338 15.29 21.21 22.59
C ALA A 338 15.26 20.49 23.94
N ASP A 339 15.99 19.38 24.09
CA ASP A 339 16.09 18.62 25.33
C ASP A 339 16.74 19.44 26.46
N GLU A 340 17.84 20.14 26.15
CA GLU A 340 18.48 21.03 27.12
C GLU A 340 17.53 22.15 27.58
N ALA A 341 16.75 22.71 26.65
CA ALA A 341 15.73 23.70 26.97
C ALA A 341 14.58 23.12 27.83
N LEU A 342 14.13 21.91 27.53
CA LEU A 342 13.12 21.20 28.30
C LEU A 342 13.61 20.91 29.73
N TYR A 343 14.87 20.49 29.86
CA TYR A 343 15.50 20.28 31.16
C TYR A 343 15.52 21.59 31.98
N ARG A 344 15.85 22.73 31.36
CA ARG A 344 15.77 24.04 32.02
C ARG A 344 14.33 24.39 32.42
N ALA A 345 13.32 24.05 31.61
CA ALA A 345 11.92 24.26 31.95
C ALA A 345 11.53 23.45 33.20
N LYS A 346 11.87 22.16 33.24
CA LYS A 346 11.60 21.29 34.41
C LYS A 346 12.30 21.77 35.68
N ARG A 347 13.56 22.22 35.58
CA ARG A 347 14.29 22.79 36.73
C ARG A 347 13.79 24.18 37.14
N GLY A 348 13.24 24.94 36.20
CA GLY A 348 12.71 26.28 36.41
C GLY A 348 11.33 26.36 37.05
N GLY A 349 10.84 25.26 37.63
CA GLY A 349 9.53 25.20 38.28
C GLY A 349 8.44 24.48 37.49
N ARG A 350 8.77 23.88 36.34
CA ARG A 350 7.83 23.18 35.44
C ARG A 350 6.75 24.11 34.87
N ASN A 351 5.77 23.54 34.17
CA ASN A 351 4.66 24.26 33.57
C ASN A 351 5.10 25.54 32.83
N CYS A 352 6.16 25.43 32.03
CA CYS A 352 6.69 26.57 31.31
C CYS A 352 7.36 26.18 30.00
N THR A 353 7.49 27.16 29.13
CA THR A 353 8.16 27.06 27.84
C THR A 353 9.56 27.67 27.93
N ARG A 354 10.57 27.02 27.35
CA ARG A 354 11.94 27.53 27.24
C ARG A 354 12.48 27.35 25.83
N LEU A 355 13.08 28.40 25.28
CA LEU A 355 13.83 28.34 24.03
C LEU A 355 15.26 27.84 24.30
N ALA A 356 15.83 27.11 23.35
CA ALA A 356 17.24 26.78 23.31
C ALA A 356 18.05 28.07 23.27
N VAL A 357 19.11 28.15 24.08
CA VAL A 357 20.03 29.28 24.01
C VAL A 357 20.87 29.06 22.76
N GLU A 358 20.90 30.05 21.88
CA GLU A 358 21.74 30.02 20.69
C GLU A 358 23.19 29.85 21.16
N ARG A 359 23.85 28.75 20.77
CA ARG A 359 25.30 28.58 21.01
C ARG A 359 26.06 29.52 20.08
N SER A 360 25.97 30.83 20.32
CA SER A 360 26.89 31.78 19.74
C SER A 360 28.16 31.79 20.59
N THR A 361 29.28 31.37 19.99
CA THR A 361 30.65 31.74 20.41
C THR A 361 31.17 31.22 21.78
N GLU A 362 31.25 29.91 22.00
CA GLU A 362 32.18 29.35 23.03
C GLU A 362 33.30 28.45 22.46
N GLU A 363 33.21 28.00 21.21
CA GLU A 363 34.29 27.21 20.56
C GLU A 363 35.34 28.05 19.80
N GLN A 364 35.26 29.39 19.84
CA GLN A 364 36.27 30.28 19.25
C GLN A 364 37.22 30.94 20.26
N VAL A 365 37.11 30.66 21.57
CA VAL A 365 37.97 31.28 22.61
C VAL A 365 38.88 30.26 23.32
N LEU A 366 38.77 28.97 23.01
CA LEU A 366 39.64 27.94 23.58
C LEU A 366 40.25 27.05 22.47
N GLN A 367 41.08 27.68 21.63
CA GLN A 367 42.23 26.99 21.05
C GLN A 367 43.48 27.81 21.41
N PRO A 368 44.46 27.23 22.14
CA PRO A 368 45.70 27.91 22.53
C PRO A 368 46.62 28.21 21.35
#